data_AF-A0A7X9DV00-F1
#
_entry.id   AF-A0A7X9DV00-F1
#
_cell.length_a   1.000
_cell.length_b   1.000
_cell.length_c   1.000
_cell.angle_alpha   90.00
_cell.angle_beta   90.00
_cell.angle_gamma   90.00
#
_symmetry.space_group_name_H-M   'P 1'
#
loop_
_entity.id
_entity.type
_entity.pdbx_description
1 polymer ?
#
loop_
_entity_poly.entity_id
_entity_poly.type
_entity_poly.pdbx_seq_one_letter_code
_entity_poly.pdbx_strand_id
1 'polypeptide(L)'
;MSSIRWVAIAAGFLFASLPLGFSHAEFDLPVLSKVEKTLSFSDEIDPQQVLRFIDVRDLTVEVRLHAGDALPAMWHSVLMDKFRSVQKRIVMSQIPNERAIERLRKLERLEVVMELPCKSADLADLNRLYALGPVKKRIVLQDGCGSSALQQATKLNFSELGIVPRADGALDRETLAQLITDKTRRKYVYLPADATAEALLDLAAIAPLAIQVKCVRNRIPDVLFGILKDMRHVDVFLEVDGRITLEDARQWVALNRFALLVRIDDPGAITPGLANLLNGIAPP
;
A
#
# COMPACT_ATOMS: atom_id res chain seq x y z
N MET A 1 1.94 -75.88 16.44
CA MET A 1 0.51 -76.13 16.74
C MET A 1 0.00 -75.00 17.63
N SER A 2 -1.29 -74.69 17.59
CA SER A 2 -1.93 -73.58 18.32
C SER A 2 -2.53 -74.03 19.65
N SER A 3 -2.48 -73.16 20.68
CA SER A 3 -3.52 -73.03 21.72
C SER A 3 -3.35 -71.72 22.50
N ILE A 4 -4.46 -71.12 22.96
CA ILE A 4 -4.50 -69.84 23.68
C ILE A 4 -5.51 -69.93 24.84
N ARG A 5 -5.14 -69.45 26.03
CA ARG A 5 -6.03 -69.06 27.16
C ARG A 5 -5.31 -67.89 27.90
N TRP A 6 -5.86 -66.71 28.23
CA TRP A 6 -7.19 -66.27 28.73
C TRP A 6 -7.49 -66.86 30.14
N VAL A 7 -7.94 -66.18 31.21
CA VAL A 7 -8.50 -64.82 31.52
C VAL A 7 -7.91 -64.40 32.92
N ALA A 8 -7.53 -63.15 33.25
CA ALA A 8 -8.32 -61.95 33.64
C ALA A 8 -7.43 -60.68 33.56
N ILE A 9 -7.84 -59.40 33.60
CA ILE A 9 -8.96 -58.59 34.18
C ILE A 9 -8.81 -58.21 35.68
N ALA A 10 -8.38 -56.96 35.93
CA ALA A 10 -8.98 -56.01 36.89
C ALA A 10 -8.40 -54.58 36.69
N ALA A 11 -9.07 -53.57 37.26
CA ALA A 11 -8.80 -52.12 37.16
C ALA A 11 -7.34 -51.67 37.37
N GLY A 12 -6.86 -50.53 36.84
CA GLY A 12 -7.51 -49.53 35.97
C GLY A 12 -7.40 -48.09 36.51
N PHE A 13 -7.04 -47.15 35.63
CA PHE A 13 -7.31 -45.70 35.79
C PHE A 13 -7.15 -45.03 34.42
N LEU A 14 -8.16 -44.28 33.95
CA LEU A 14 -7.97 -43.40 32.79
C LEU A 14 -7.20 -42.16 33.25
N PHE A 15 -5.94 -42.04 32.84
CA PHE A 15 -5.31 -40.73 32.76
C PHE A 15 -5.91 -39.99 31.56
N ALA A 16 -6.95 -39.19 31.84
CA ALA A 16 -7.53 -38.29 30.85
C ALA A 16 -6.45 -37.28 30.42
N SER A 17 -6.06 -37.34 29.15
CA SER A 17 -5.11 -36.40 28.55
C SER A 17 -5.76 -35.02 28.42
N LEU A 18 -5.63 -34.20 29.46
CA LEU A 18 -6.00 -32.79 29.42
C LEU A 18 -5.17 -32.09 28.34
N PRO A 19 -5.80 -31.51 27.29
CA PRO A 19 -5.08 -30.60 26.41
C PRO A 19 -4.85 -29.31 27.18
N LEU A 20 -3.64 -29.15 27.75
CA LEU A 20 -3.14 -27.85 28.16
C LEU A 20 -2.92 -27.03 26.89
N GLY A 21 -4.00 -26.39 26.45
CA GLY A 21 -3.98 -25.48 25.33
C GLY A 21 -3.08 -24.30 25.67
N PHE A 22 -1.87 -24.31 25.11
CA PHE A 22 -1.06 -23.11 24.97
C PHE A 22 -1.76 -22.18 23.98
N SER A 23 -2.80 -21.51 24.48
CA SER A 23 -3.23 -20.22 23.99
C SER A 23 -1.99 -19.34 23.96
N HIS A 24 -1.40 -19.24 22.76
CA HIS A 24 -0.54 -18.11 22.45
C HIS A 24 -1.50 -16.93 22.39
N ALA A 25 -1.72 -16.33 23.56
CA ALA A 25 -2.01 -14.92 23.60
C ALA A 25 -0.79 -14.25 22.96
N GLU A 26 -0.89 -14.00 21.66
CA GLU A 26 0.00 -13.10 20.96
C GLU A 26 -0.15 -11.76 21.67
N PHE A 27 0.77 -11.51 22.61
CA PHE A 27 1.07 -10.17 23.05
C PHE A 27 1.64 -9.45 21.84
N ASP A 28 0.72 -8.89 21.04
CA ASP A 28 0.94 -7.70 20.23
C ASP A 28 1.41 -6.61 21.21
N LEU A 29 2.69 -6.68 21.57
CA LEU A 29 3.42 -5.55 22.10
C LEU A 29 3.16 -4.41 21.12
N PRO A 30 2.84 -3.19 21.60
CA PRO A 30 2.76 -2.04 20.72
C PRO A 30 4.16 -1.78 20.15
N VAL A 31 4.45 -2.42 19.02
CA VAL A 31 5.51 -2.02 18.11
C VAL A 31 5.20 -0.56 17.83
N LEU A 32 6.09 0.33 18.28
CA LEU A 32 5.98 1.77 18.04
C LEU A 32 6.04 1.96 16.52
N SER A 33 4.85 1.99 15.92
CA SER A 33 4.56 1.62 14.55
C SER A 33 4.88 2.77 13.61
N LYS A 34 6.19 3.05 13.49
CA LYS A 34 6.82 4.05 12.60
C LYS A 34 5.89 4.44 11.46
N VAL A 35 5.26 5.61 11.57
CA VAL A 35 4.40 6.16 10.52
C VAL A 35 5.25 6.26 9.25
N GLU A 36 4.98 5.38 8.27
CA GLU A 36 5.67 5.40 6.99
C GLU A 36 5.33 6.71 6.27
N LYS A 37 6.33 7.39 5.70
CA LYS A 37 6.15 8.69 5.06
C LYS A 37 6.51 8.58 3.59
N THR A 38 5.59 8.88 2.70
CA THR A 38 5.86 9.02 1.27
C THR A 38 5.79 10.49 0.88
N LEU A 39 6.81 11.01 0.21
CA LEU A 39 6.74 12.31 -0.47
C LEU A 39 6.57 12.06 -1.96
N SER A 40 5.44 12.48 -2.52
CA SER A 40 4.99 12.17 -3.89
C SER A 40 5.02 13.41 -4.78
N PHE A 41 6.00 13.47 -5.68
CA PHE A 41 6.25 14.59 -6.59
C PHE A 41 5.78 14.28 -8.03
N SER A 42 5.33 15.31 -8.76
CA SER A 42 5.30 15.29 -10.23
C SER A 42 6.73 15.24 -10.79
N ASP A 43 6.96 14.52 -11.89
CA ASP A 43 8.24 14.50 -12.59
C ASP A 43 8.62 15.85 -13.23
N GLU A 44 7.65 16.76 -13.37
CA GLU A 44 7.83 18.15 -13.81
C GLU A 44 8.48 19.05 -12.73
N ILE A 45 8.47 18.63 -11.46
CA ILE A 45 9.07 19.40 -10.35
C ILE A 45 10.59 19.29 -10.39
N ASP A 46 11.26 20.42 -10.13
CA ASP A 46 12.72 20.49 -9.92
C ASP A 46 13.19 19.50 -8.82
N PRO A 47 14.04 18.50 -9.16
CA PRO A 47 14.57 17.54 -8.19
C PRO A 47 15.41 18.16 -7.07
N GLN A 48 15.90 19.40 -7.20
CA GLN A 48 16.59 20.06 -6.08
C GLN A 48 15.62 20.36 -4.92
N GLN A 49 14.29 20.43 -5.17
CA GLN A 49 13.30 20.64 -4.12
C GLN A 49 13.19 19.44 -3.15
N VAL A 50 13.40 18.20 -3.62
CA VAL A 50 13.32 17.03 -2.73
C VAL A 50 14.50 16.95 -1.75
N LEU A 51 15.63 17.59 -2.04
CA LEU A 51 16.80 17.64 -1.13
C LEU A 51 16.48 18.24 0.25
N ARG A 52 15.43 19.08 0.34
CA ARG A 52 14.90 19.64 1.59
C ARG A 52 14.44 18.58 2.60
N PHE A 53 14.27 17.34 2.16
CA PHE A 53 13.73 16.22 2.95
C PHE A 53 14.73 15.06 3.12
N ILE A 54 16.02 15.27 2.81
CA ILE A 54 17.06 14.23 2.88
C ILE A 54 17.21 13.62 4.29
N ASP A 55 16.97 14.41 5.34
CA ASP A 55 17.04 14.01 6.75
C ASP A 55 15.68 13.57 7.34
N VAL A 56 14.65 13.35 6.51
CA VAL A 56 13.33 12.86 6.99
C VAL A 56 13.38 11.35 7.22
N ARG A 57 13.04 10.93 8.44
CA ARG A 57 13.09 9.53 8.88
C ARG A 57 11.90 8.72 8.37
N ASP A 58 12.20 7.48 7.98
CA ASP A 58 11.23 6.50 7.46
C ASP A 58 10.49 7.02 6.21
N LEU A 59 11.25 7.72 5.37
CA LEU A 59 10.85 8.28 4.09
C LEU A 59 10.89 7.25 2.94
N THR A 60 9.90 7.34 2.06
CA THR A 60 9.90 6.90 0.66
C THR A 60 9.81 8.13 -0.23
N VAL A 61 10.67 8.25 -1.23
CA VAL A 61 10.51 9.26 -2.29
C VAL A 61 9.76 8.64 -3.46
N GLU A 62 8.59 9.20 -3.76
CA GLU A 62 7.74 8.80 -4.88
C GLU A 62 7.81 9.86 -5.99
N VAL A 63 8.07 9.41 -7.21
CA VAL A 63 8.04 10.27 -8.41
C VAL A 63 7.02 9.71 -9.39
N ARG A 64 6.06 10.55 -9.80
CA ARG A 64 4.98 10.17 -10.71
C ARG A 64 5.27 10.71 -12.10
N LEU A 65 5.28 9.83 -13.10
CA LEU A 65 5.58 10.20 -14.50
C LEU A 65 4.29 10.58 -15.23
N HIS A 66 4.12 11.86 -15.56
CA HIS A 66 2.88 12.34 -16.18
C HIS A 66 2.81 12.08 -17.69
N ALA A 67 3.92 12.24 -18.42
CA ALA A 67 3.93 12.32 -19.88
C ALA A 67 4.81 11.30 -20.61
N GLY A 68 5.39 10.31 -19.92
CA GLY A 68 6.28 9.34 -20.56
C GLY A 68 6.61 8.09 -19.74
N ASP A 69 7.37 7.20 -20.36
CA ASP A 69 7.67 5.85 -19.88
C ASP A 69 9.05 5.73 -19.19
N ALA A 70 9.74 6.86 -18.97
CA ALA A 70 11.12 6.89 -18.50
C ALA A 70 11.38 8.04 -17.50
N LEU A 71 11.86 7.70 -16.30
CA LEU A 71 12.25 8.67 -15.28
C LEU A 71 13.29 9.68 -15.83
N PRO A 72 13.08 11.01 -15.71
CA PRO A 72 14.02 12.02 -16.17
C PRO A 72 15.43 11.86 -15.57
N ALA A 73 16.46 12.26 -16.33
CA ALA A 73 17.86 12.01 -15.95
C ALA A 73 18.29 12.74 -14.66
N MET A 74 17.76 13.94 -14.41
CA MET A 74 18.05 14.71 -13.19
C MET A 74 17.39 14.10 -11.95
N TRP A 75 16.13 13.63 -12.06
CA TRP A 75 15.48 12.83 -11.02
C TRP A 75 16.27 11.54 -10.73
N HIS A 76 16.72 10.84 -11.78
CA HIS A 76 17.51 9.61 -11.61
C HIS A 76 18.82 9.85 -10.86
N SER A 77 19.59 10.89 -11.19
CA SER A 77 20.80 11.28 -10.45
C SER A 77 20.48 11.64 -8.99
N VAL A 78 19.51 12.51 -8.72
CA VAL A 78 19.17 12.88 -7.32
C VAL A 78 18.75 11.65 -6.50
N LEU A 79 17.97 10.73 -7.06
CA LEU A 79 17.55 9.51 -6.36
C LEU A 79 18.70 8.51 -6.14
N MET A 80 19.68 8.44 -7.04
CA MET A 80 20.90 7.63 -6.90
C MET A 80 21.88 8.23 -5.88
N ASP A 81 22.18 9.52 -6.04
CA ASP A 81 23.35 10.17 -5.43
C ASP A 81 23.04 10.76 -4.04
N LYS A 82 21.76 11.11 -3.78
CA LYS A 82 21.32 11.75 -2.52
C LYS A 82 20.37 10.87 -1.71
N PHE A 83 19.55 10.04 -2.37
CA PHE A 83 18.56 9.17 -1.70
C PHE A 83 18.93 7.68 -1.74
N ARG A 84 20.23 7.32 -1.87
CA ARG A 84 20.68 5.94 -2.06
C ARG A 84 20.07 4.92 -1.08
N SER A 85 20.07 5.22 0.23
CA SER A 85 19.53 4.35 1.28
C SER A 85 18.01 4.40 1.45
N VAL A 86 17.35 5.43 0.90
CA VAL A 86 15.90 5.65 1.01
C VAL A 86 15.14 4.77 0.02
N GLN A 87 13.90 4.38 0.35
CA GLN A 87 13.03 3.66 -0.58
C GLN A 87 12.57 4.61 -1.69
N LYS A 88 12.60 4.16 -2.96
CA LYS A 88 12.03 4.88 -4.09
C LYS A 88 10.76 4.18 -4.55
N ARG A 89 9.79 4.95 -4.99
CA ARG A 89 8.64 4.47 -5.76
C ARG A 89 8.53 5.28 -7.04
N ILE A 90 8.41 4.61 -8.18
CA ILE A 90 8.13 5.29 -9.44
C ILE A 90 6.72 4.90 -9.88
N VAL A 91 5.84 5.89 -10.03
CA VAL A 91 4.45 5.73 -10.48
C VAL A 91 4.39 6.06 -11.97
N MET A 92 3.80 5.18 -12.77
CA MET A 92 3.89 5.22 -14.22
C MET A 92 2.54 4.89 -14.88
N SER A 93 2.11 5.74 -15.80
CA SER A 93 0.91 5.53 -16.64
C SER A 93 1.19 4.78 -17.95
N GLN A 94 2.47 4.60 -18.30
CA GLN A 94 2.94 3.97 -19.54
C GLN A 94 3.99 2.89 -19.24
N ILE A 95 3.98 1.81 -20.04
CA ILE A 95 4.84 0.64 -19.84
C ILE A 95 6.27 0.97 -20.30
N PRO A 96 7.29 0.87 -19.42
CA PRO A 96 8.64 1.31 -19.72
C PRO A 96 9.28 0.51 -20.86
N ASN A 97 9.87 1.22 -21.82
CA ASN A 97 10.77 0.66 -22.82
C ASN A 97 12.05 0.08 -22.18
N GLU A 98 12.84 -0.66 -22.96
CA GLU A 98 14.03 -1.36 -22.47
C GLU A 98 15.07 -0.43 -21.83
N ARG A 99 15.30 0.75 -22.42
CA ARG A 99 16.23 1.77 -21.89
C ARG A 99 15.70 2.41 -20.59
N ALA A 100 14.37 2.51 -20.44
CA ALA A 100 13.74 2.92 -19.18
C ALA A 100 13.88 1.83 -18.10
N ILE A 101 13.66 0.57 -18.45
CA ILE A 101 13.89 -0.61 -17.58
C ILE A 101 15.35 -0.64 -17.12
N GLU A 102 16.33 -0.46 -18.02
CA GLU A 102 17.76 -0.37 -17.67
C GLU A 102 18.10 0.79 -16.73
N ARG A 103 17.44 1.95 -16.89
CA ARG A 103 17.62 3.10 -15.98
C ARG A 103 17.03 2.80 -14.60
N LEU A 104 15.80 2.30 -14.55
CA LEU A 104 15.09 1.98 -13.31
C LEU A 104 15.82 0.89 -12.50
N ARG A 105 16.34 -0.16 -13.16
CA ARG A 105 17.10 -1.25 -12.51
C ARG A 105 18.38 -0.81 -11.78
N LYS A 106 18.86 0.41 -11.99
CA LYS A 106 20.03 0.96 -11.28
C LYS A 106 19.65 1.54 -9.91
N LEU A 107 18.37 1.85 -9.67
CA LEU A 107 17.87 2.38 -8.40
C LEU A 107 17.83 1.28 -7.33
N GLU A 108 18.71 1.39 -6.33
CA GLU A 108 18.63 0.58 -5.11
C GLU A 108 17.30 0.87 -4.37
N ARG A 109 16.65 -0.16 -3.81
CA ARG A 109 15.38 -0.05 -3.07
C ARG A 109 14.25 0.58 -3.90
N LEU A 110 13.90 -0.05 -5.02
CA LEU A 110 12.84 0.39 -5.94
C LEU A 110 11.53 -0.39 -5.78
N GLU A 111 10.41 0.35 -5.76
CA GLU A 111 9.04 -0.09 -6.02
C GLU A 111 8.55 0.56 -7.33
N VAL A 112 7.81 -0.18 -8.16
CA VAL A 112 7.16 0.38 -9.37
C VAL A 112 5.65 0.19 -9.25
N VAL A 113 4.90 1.29 -9.43
CA VAL A 113 3.44 1.32 -9.44
C VAL A 113 2.98 1.68 -10.85
N MET A 114 2.16 0.81 -11.45
CA MET A 114 1.68 0.92 -12.82
C MET A 114 0.21 1.28 -12.84
N GLU A 115 -0.11 2.55 -13.09
CA GLU A 115 -1.47 3.07 -13.18
C GLU A 115 -1.98 2.97 -14.62
N LEU A 116 -2.37 1.77 -15.04
CA LEU A 116 -2.77 1.53 -16.43
C LEU A 116 -4.25 1.90 -16.66
N PRO A 117 -4.58 2.53 -17.80
CA PRO A 117 -5.96 2.64 -18.25
C PRO A 117 -6.50 1.25 -18.61
N CYS A 118 -7.82 1.12 -18.60
CA CYS A 118 -8.53 -0.16 -18.77
C CYS A 118 -8.57 -0.71 -20.21
N LYS A 119 -7.47 -0.60 -20.95
CA LYS A 119 -7.34 -1.03 -22.35
C LYS A 119 -6.62 -2.37 -22.42
N SER A 120 -7.18 -3.31 -23.19
CA SER A 120 -6.67 -4.68 -23.30
C SER A 120 -5.24 -4.80 -23.84
N ALA A 121 -4.81 -3.85 -24.70
CA ALA A 121 -3.44 -3.81 -25.23
C ALA A 121 -2.40 -3.55 -24.13
N ASP A 122 -2.65 -2.55 -23.27
CA ASP A 122 -1.74 -2.19 -22.18
C ASP A 122 -1.63 -3.34 -21.16
N LEU A 123 -2.73 -4.06 -20.92
CA LEU A 123 -2.72 -5.24 -20.04
C LEU A 123 -1.93 -6.43 -20.59
N ALA A 124 -1.80 -6.58 -21.91
CA ALA A 124 -1.03 -7.66 -22.53
C ALA A 124 0.49 -7.49 -22.33
N ASP A 125 0.96 -6.24 -22.44
CA ASP A 125 2.38 -5.88 -22.34
C ASP A 125 2.91 -5.84 -20.89
N LEU A 126 2.03 -5.99 -19.87
CA LEU A 126 2.40 -6.05 -18.45
C LEU A 126 3.53 -7.05 -18.13
N ASN A 127 3.66 -8.13 -18.90
CA ASN A 127 4.75 -9.10 -18.75
C ASN A 127 6.15 -8.48 -18.92
N ARG A 128 6.29 -7.38 -19.66
CA ARG A 128 7.57 -6.66 -19.83
C ARG A 128 8.14 -6.15 -18.50
N LEU A 129 7.28 -5.91 -17.51
CA LEU A 129 7.70 -5.48 -16.17
C LEU A 129 8.52 -6.54 -15.42
N TYR A 130 8.45 -7.83 -15.77
CA TYR A 130 9.34 -8.85 -15.19
C TYR A 130 10.82 -8.55 -15.49
N ALA A 131 11.14 -7.86 -16.60
CA ALA A 131 12.50 -7.48 -16.94
C ALA A 131 13.13 -6.45 -15.97
N LEU A 132 12.33 -5.76 -15.15
CA LEU A 132 12.81 -4.95 -14.01
C LEU A 132 13.47 -5.80 -12.90
N GLY A 133 13.33 -7.13 -12.93
CA GLY A 133 13.91 -8.03 -11.94
C GLY A 133 13.17 -8.00 -10.59
N PRO A 134 13.86 -8.25 -9.45
CA PRO A 134 13.25 -8.48 -8.14
C PRO A 134 12.78 -7.19 -7.42
N VAL A 135 12.31 -6.19 -8.15
CA VAL A 135 11.65 -4.98 -7.59
C VAL A 135 10.21 -5.29 -7.18
N LYS A 136 9.70 -4.61 -6.14
CA LYS A 136 8.26 -4.63 -5.81
C LYS A 136 7.46 -4.04 -6.99
N LYS A 137 6.31 -4.64 -7.29
CA LYS A 137 5.42 -4.20 -8.37
C LYS A 137 3.97 -4.16 -7.89
N ARG A 138 3.29 -3.05 -8.17
CA ARG A 138 1.83 -2.89 -8.01
C ARG A 138 1.22 -2.53 -9.37
N ILE A 139 0.20 -3.26 -9.82
CA ILE A 139 -0.70 -2.76 -10.88
C ILE A 139 -1.82 -2.02 -10.18
N VAL A 140 -2.17 -0.82 -10.63
CA VAL A 140 -3.41 -0.14 -10.24
C VAL A 140 -4.40 -0.25 -11.40
N LEU A 141 -5.53 -0.91 -11.15
CA LEU A 141 -6.66 -0.95 -12.07
C LEU A 141 -7.55 0.27 -11.80
N GLN A 142 -7.88 1.01 -12.85
CA GLN A 142 -8.79 2.15 -12.79
C GLN A 142 -10.25 1.70 -12.75
N ASP A 143 -11.17 2.62 -12.43
CA ASP A 143 -12.60 2.36 -12.50
C ASP A 143 -13.02 1.94 -13.94
N GLY A 144 -14.04 1.09 -14.04
CA GLY A 144 -14.52 0.52 -15.30
C GLY A 144 -13.65 -0.59 -15.90
N CYS A 145 -12.55 -1.00 -15.26
CA CYS A 145 -11.67 -2.07 -15.78
C CYS A 145 -12.34 -3.44 -15.89
N GLY A 146 -13.34 -3.73 -15.04
CA GLY A 146 -14.10 -4.96 -15.08
C GLY A 146 -13.33 -6.22 -14.69
N SER A 147 -14.06 -7.32 -14.59
CA SER A 147 -13.56 -8.58 -14.03
C SER A 147 -12.53 -9.29 -14.92
N SER A 148 -12.51 -9.06 -16.23
CA SER A 148 -11.51 -9.65 -17.13
C SER A 148 -10.11 -9.05 -16.93
N ALA A 149 -10.02 -7.72 -16.75
CA ALA A 149 -8.77 -7.05 -16.40
C ALA A 149 -8.27 -7.47 -15.01
N LEU A 150 -9.19 -7.62 -14.05
CA LEU A 150 -8.89 -8.13 -12.71
C LEU A 150 -8.37 -9.58 -12.76
N GLN A 151 -9.00 -10.47 -13.55
CA GLN A 151 -8.54 -11.83 -13.78
C GLN A 151 -7.20 -11.90 -14.52
N GLN A 152 -6.83 -10.88 -15.30
CA GLN A 152 -5.52 -10.80 -15.96
C GLN A 152 -4.44 -10.31 -14.99
N ALA A 153 -4.71 -9.23 -14.24
CA ALA A 153 -3.80 -8.72 -13.21
C ALA A 153 -3.55 -9.75 -12.09
N THR A 154 -4.59 -10.49 -11.66
CA THR A 154 -4.46 -11.54 -10.64
C THR A 154 -3.71 -12.79 -11.11
N LYS A 155 -3.53 -13.02 -12.43
CA LYS A 155 -2.66 -14.08 -12.97
C LYS A 155 -1.17 -13.70 -12.96
N LEU A 156 -0.83 -12.43 -12.73
CA LEU A 156 0.55 -11.96 -12.68
C LEU A 156 1.13 -12.08 -11.26
N ASN A 157 2.32 -12.65 -11.14
CA ASN A 157 3.03 -12.85 -9.86
C ASN A 157 3.74 -11.56 -9.40
N PHE A 158 2.98 -10.47 -9.37
CA PHE A 158 3.40 -9.18 -8.81
C PHE A 158 3.01 -9.07 -7.33
N SER A 159 3.69 -8.17 -6.61
CA SER A 159 3.67 -8.11 -5.15
C SER A 159 2.31 -7.67 -4.59
N GLU A 160 1.67 -6.72 -5.27
CA GLU A 160 0.51 -5.98 -4.76
C GLU A 160 -0.47 -5.67 -5.90
N LEU A 161 -1.75 -5.51 -5.56
CA LEU A 161 -2.81 -5.17 -6.52
C LEU A 161 -3.57 -3.94 -6.01
N GLY A 162 -3.53 -2.86 -6.79
CA GLY A 162 -4.22 -1.60 -6.55
C GLY A 162 -5.50 -1.46 -7.36
N ILE A 163 -6.52 -0.81 -6.80
CA ILE A 163 -7.82 -0.62 -7.42
C ILE A 163 -8.39 0.75 -7.07
N VAL A 164 -8.78 1.51 -8.10
CA VAL A 164 -9.63 2.69 -7.94
C VAL A 164 -11.08 2.23 -8.07
N PRO A 165 -11.92 2.38 -7.02
CA PRO A 165 -13.34 2.07 -7.10
C PRO A 165 -14.09 3.16 -7.87
N ARG A 166 -15.41 2.95 -8.04
CA ARG A 166 -16.32 3.98 -8.53
C ARG A 166 -16.36 5.18 -7.57
N ALA A 167 -16.93 6.30 -8.03
CA ALA A 167 -16.99 7.55 -7.26
C ALA A 167 -17.73 7.45 -5.90
N ASP A 168 -18.66 6.49 -5.74
CA ASP A 168 -19.34 6.19 -4.47
C ASP A 168 -18.45 5.40 -3.46
N GLY A 169 -17.22 5.09 -3.85
CA GLY A 169 -16.27 4.23 -3.14
C GLY A 169 -16.50 2.73 -3.35
N ALA A 170 -17.62 2.32 -3.95
CA ALA A 170 -18.07 0.92 -3.94
C ALA A 170 -17.60 0.13 -5.17
N LEU A 171 -17.01 -1.03 -4.91
CA LEU A 171 -16.63 -2.04 -5.91
C LEU A 171 -17.88 -2.79 -6.41
N ASP A 172 -17.81 -3.35 -7.62
CA ASP A 172 -18.84 -4.30 -8.06
C ASP A 172 -18.70 -5.66 -7.34
N ARG A 173 -19.78 -6.44 -7.32
CA ARG A 173 -19.85 -7.72 -6.59
C ARG A 173 -18.89 -8.79 -7.12
N GLU A 174 -18.57 -8.80 -8.41
CA GLU A 174 -17.63 -9.79 -8.96
C GLU A 174 -16.19 -9.43 -8.57
N THR A 175 -15.82 -8.14 -8.70
CA THR A 175 -14.56 -7.60 -8.22
C THR A 175 -14.37 -7.88 -6.72
N LEU A 176 -15.36 -7.53 -5.89
CA LEU A 176 -15.30 -7.77 -4.45
C LEU A 176 -15.10 -9.26 -4.13
N ALA A 177 -15.86 -10.16 -4.76
CA ALA A 177 -15.73 -11.60 -4.55
C ALA A 177 -14.34 -12.14 -4.97
N GLN A 178 -13.78 -11.69 -6.09
CA GLN A 178 -12.43 -12.06 -6.52
C GLN A 178 -11.35 -11.60 -5.52
N LEU A 179 -11.48 -10.38 -4.97
CA LEU A 179 -10.53 -9.81 -4.00
C LEU A 179 -10.60 -10.42 -2.60
N ILE A 180 -11.79 -10.86 -2.19
CA ILE A 180 -11.98 -11.64 -0.97
C ILE A 180 -11.38 -13.04 -1.14
N THR A 181 -11.42 -13.62 -2.34
CA THR A 181 -10.90 -14.97 -2.64
C THR A 181 -9.37 -15.02 -2.71
N ASP A 182 -8.71 -14.02 -3.30
CA ASP A 182 -7.26 -13.85 -3.14
C ASP A 182 -6.94 -13.55 -1.67
N LYS A 183 -6.09 -14.37 -1.04
CA LYS A 183 -5.53 -14.13 0.31
C LYS A 183 -4.00 -13.98 0.32
N THR A 184 -3.33 -14.06 -0.83
CA THR A 184 -1.86 -14.15 -0.91
C THR A 184 -1.17 -12.80 -1.17
N ARG A 185 -1.83 -11.87 -1.86
CA ARG A 185 -1.30 -10.51 -2.14
C ARG A 185 -1.93 -9.45 -1.25
N ARG A 186 -1.21 -8.34 -1.04
CA ARG A 186 -1.77 -7.12 -0.44
C ARG A 186 -2.60 -6.36 -1.47
N LYS A 187 -3.84 -6.05 -1.12
CA LYS A 187 -4.74 -5.22 -1.93
C LYS A 187 -4.59 -3.77 -1.48
N TYR A 188 -4.60 -2.84 -2.42
CA TYR A 188 -4.66 -1.40 -2.19
C TYR A 188 -5.96 -0.87 -2.80
N VAL A 189 -6.80 -0.21 -2.01
CA VAL A 189 -7.99 0.47 -2.52
C VAL A 189 -7.81 1.97 -2.36
N TYR A 190 -7.90 2.69 -3.48
CA TYR A 190 -7.69 4.14 -3.55
C TYR A 190 -9.05 4.84 -3.40
N LEU A 191 -9.48 5.07 -2.15
CA LEU A 191 -10.79 5.63 -1.85
C LEU A 191 -10.90 7.12 -2.23
N PRO A 192 -11.99 7.53 -2.90
CA PRO A 192 -12.36 8.92 -3.02
C PRO A 192 -12.76 9.50 -1.65
N ALA A 193 -12.72 10.82 -1.51
CA ALA A 193 -12.98 11.51 -0.25
C ALA A 193 -14.45 11.42 0.21
N ASP A 194 -15.35 11.21 -0.74
CA ASP A 194 -16.80 11.09 -0.65
C ASP A 194 -17.30 9.63 -0.67
N ALA A 195 -16.38 8.66 -0.47
CA ALA A 195 -16.71 7.24 -0.33
C ALA A 195 -17.77 6.98 0.76
N THR A 196 -18.74 6.13 0.44
CA THR A 196 -19.87 5.83 1.33
C THR A 196 -19.49 4.91 2.50
N ALA A 197 -20.24 5.01 3.60
CA ALA A 197 -20.10 4.12 4.76
C ALA A 197 -20.30 2.62 4.39
N GLU A 198 -21.22 2.34 3.47
CA GLU A 198 -21.51 1.00 2.96
C GLU A 198 -20.32 0.42 2.19
N ALA A 199 -19.70 1.22 1.30
CA ALA A 199 -18.50 0.82 0.57
C ALA A 199 -17.35 0.43 1.51
N LEU A 200 -17.11 1.21 2.58
CA LEU A 200 -16.06 0.92 3.56
C LEU A 200 -16.27 -0.41 4.30
N LEU A 201 -17.53 -0.74 4.61
CA LEU A 201 -17.88 -2.00 5.29
C LEU A 201 -17.65 -3.20 4.37
N ASP A 202 -17.97 -3.10 3.09
CA ASP A 202 -17.65 -4.15 2.09
C ASP A 202 -16.13 -4.38 1.98
N LEU A 203 -15.32 -3.31 2.02
CA LEU A 203 -13.85 -3.43 2.00
C LEU A 203 -13.30 -4.22 3.20
N ALA A 204 -13.95 -4.19 4.37
CA ALA A 204 -13.48 -4.89 5.57
C ALA A 204 -13.39 -6.42 5.41
N ALA A 205 -14.06 -7.01 4.41
CA ALA A 205 -13.96 -8.44 4.09
C ALA A 205 -12.69 -8.81 3.26
N ILE A 206 -12.02 -7.81 2.67
CA ILE A 206 -10.81 -7.99 1.86
C ILE A 206 -9.59 -8.13 2.80
N ALA A 207 -8.76 -9.14 2.57
CA ALA A 207 -7.54 -9.34 3.37
C ALA A 207 -6.43 -10.02 2.55
N PRO A 208 -5.14 -9.66 2.77
CA PRO A 208 -4.68 -8.47 3.48
C PRO A 208 -4.94 -7.18 2.67
N LEU A 209 -5.32 -6.10 3.36
CA LEU A 209 -5.79 -4.83 2.77
C LEU A 209 -4.99 -3.63 3.28
N ALA A 210 -4.69 -2.72 2.35
CA ALA A 210 -4.36 -1.32 2.60
C ALA A 210 -5.40 -0.41 1.92
N ILE A 211 -5.70 0.73 2.52
CA ILE A 211 -6.61 1.73 1.97
C ILE A 211 -5.84 3.04 1.84
N GLN A 212 -5.75 3.59 0.63
CA GLN A 212 -5.27 4.96 0.41
C GLN A 212 -6.48 5.91 0.37
N VAL A 213 -6.51 6.88 1.27
CA VAL A 213 -7.64 7.81 1.47
C VAL A 213 -7.21 9.19 1.02
N LYS A 214 -7.88 9.74 0.00
CA LYS A 214 -7.62 11.11 -0.45
C LYS A 214 -8.29 12.11 0.48
N CYS A 215 -7.48 12.87 1.21
CA CYS A 215 -7.96 13.90 2.13
C CYS A 215 -8.37 15.17 1.37
N VAL A 216 -9.43 15.84 1.81
CA VAL A 216 -9.88 17.12 1.26
C VAL A 216 -9.39 18.23 2.17
N ARG A 217 -8.56 19.14 1.64
CA ARG A 217 -7.88 20.20 2.42
C ARG A 217 -7.15 19.63 3.65
N ASN A 218 -6.46 18.50 3.46
CA ASN A 218 -5.73 17.75 4.49
C ASN A 218 -6.61 17.21 5.63
N ARG A 219 -7.92 17.06 5.42
CA ARG A 219 -8.85 16.47 6.40
C ARG A 219 -9.64 15.31 5.81
N ILE A 220 -10.06 14.43 6.71
CA ILE A 220 -10.88 13.25 6.45
C ILE A 220 -12.27 13.58 7.01
N PRO A 221 -13.39 13.35 6.28
CA PRO A 221 -14.73 13.53 6.84
C PRO A 221 -14.94 12.66 8.09
N ASP A 222 -15.59 13.20 9.12
CA ASP A 222 -15.68 12.55 10.45
C ASP A 222 -16.27 11.13 10.40
N VAL A 223 -17.22 10.88 9.49
CA VAL A 223 -17.84 9.56 9.27
C VAL A 223 -16.82 8.55 8.72
N LEU A 224 -16.04 8.94 7.70
CA LEU A 224 -14.97 8.13 7.12
C LEU A 224 -13.86 7.90 8.16
N PHE A 225 -13.50 8.94 8.93
CA PHE A 225 -12.50 8.84 9.99
C PHE A 225 -12.90 7.86 11.11
N GLY A 226 -14.17 7.91 11.55
CA GLY A 226 -14.71 6.98 12.55
C GLY A 226 -14.64 5.53 12.10
N ILE A 227 -15.03 5.23 10.85
CA ILE A 227 -14.98 3.87 10.30
C ILE A 227 -13.52 3.39 10.18
N LEU A 228 -12.62 4.19 9.60
CA LEU A 228 -11.20 3.84 9.43
C LEU A 228 -10.50 3.56 10.76
N LYS A 229 -10.88 4.26 11.84
CA LYS A 229 -10.34 4.05 13.18
C LYS A 229 -10.66 2.64 13.74
N ASP A 230 -11.84 2.14 13.44
CA ASP A 230 -12.34 0.85 13.94
C ASP A 230 -11.95 -0.35 13.04
N MET A 231 -11.45 -0.09 11.82
CA MET A 231 -10.93 -1.11 10.89
C MET A 231 -9.61 -1.74 11.38
N ARG A 232 -9.72 -2.75 12.25
CA ARG A 232 -8.57 -3.53 12.72
C ARG A 232 -7.91 -4.31 11.58
N HIS A 233 -6.59 -4.43 11.62
CA HIS A 233 -5.74 -5.15 10.65
C HIS A 233 -5.75 -4.58 9.21
N VAL A 234 -6.32 -3.40 8.98
CA VAL A 234 -6.19 -2.63 7.74
C VAL A 234 -5.09 -1.57 7.92
N ASP A 235 -4.27 -1.36 6.89
CA ASP A 235 -3.27 -0.29 6.88
C ASP A 235 -3.79 0.95 6.13
N VAL A 236 -3.92 2.08 6.84
CA VAL A 236 -4.51 3.31 6.29
C VAL A 236 -3.39 4.25 5.80
N PHE A 237 -3.40 4.60 4.52
CA PHE A 237 -2.49 5.57 3.89
C PHE A 237 -3.25 6.88 3.64
N LEU A 238 -2.84 7.97 4.29
CA LEU A 238 -3.48 9.27 4.13
C LEU A 238 -2.80 10.07 3.01
N GLU A 239 -3.48 10.25 1.88
CA GLU A 239 -3.02 11.16 0.81
C GLU A 239 -3.44 12.59 1.16
N VAL A 240 -2.45 13.45 1.39
CA VAL A 240 -2.60 14.87 1.80
C VAL A 240 -1.75 15.74 0.89
N ASP A 241 -2.04 17.03 0.77
CA ASP A 241 -1.19 17.98 0.05
C ASP A 241 -0.02 18.51 0.90
N GLY A 242 0.98 19.11 0.25
CA GLY A 242 2.17 19.69 0.89
C GLY A 242 1.92 20.82 1.90
N ARG A 243 0.67 21.32 2.02
CA ARG A 243 0.29 22.42 2.93
C ARG A 243 -0.17 21.94 4.31
N ILE A 244 -0.15 20.62 4.55
CA ILE A 244 -0.39 19.96 5.84
C ILE A 244 0.17 20.75 7.03
N THR A 245 -0.63 20.91 8.08
CA THR A 245 -0.25 21.58 9.34
C THR A 245 -0.12 20.61 10.51
N LEU A 246 0.40 21.11 11.64
CA LEU A 246 0.39 20.38 12.92
C LEU A 246 -1.02 20.20 13.49
N GLU A 247 -2.00 21.01 13.11
CA GLU A 247 -3.39 20.82 13.54
C GLU A 247 -4.01 19.58 12.87
N ASP A 248 -3.81 19.43 11.56
CA ASP A 248 -4.32 18.30 10.79
C ASP A 248 -3.67 16.99 11.26
N ALA A 249 -2.33 17.00 11.41
CA ALA A 249 -1.57 15.84 11.87
C ALA A 249 -1.97 15.33 13.27
N ARG A 250 -2.45 16.22 14.17
CA ARG A 250 -2.93 15.83 15.51
C ARG A 250 -4.20 14.99 15.47
N GLN A 251 -5.04 15.13 14.44
CA GLN A 251 -6.29 14.38 14.33
C GLN A 251 -6.03 12.89 14.08
N TRP A 252 -5.02 12.57 13.27
CA TRP A 252 -4.71 11.20 12.85
C TRP A 252 -4.02 10.35 13.93
N VAL A 253 -3.55 10.97 15.03
CA VAL A 253 -2.99 10.28 16.20
C VAL A 253 -3.98 9.27 16.80
N ALA A 254 -5.29 9.45 16.57
CA ALA A 254 -6.31 8.50 16.99
C ALA A 254 -6.52 7.29 16.04
N LEU A 255 -5.74 7.15 14.95
CA LEU A 255 -5.71 5.98 14.07
C LEU A 255 -4.64 4.98 14.54
N ASN A 256 -5.03 3.73 14.78
CA ASN A 256 -4.15 2.70 15.35
C ASN A 256 -2.95 2.33 14.46
N ARG A 257 -3.13 2.36 13.13
CA ARG A 257 -2.11 2.06 12.12
C ARG A 257 -2.31 2.98 10.91
N PHE A 258 -1.46 3.98 10.76
CA PHE A 258 -1.49 4.85 9.60
C PHE A 258 -0.10 5.15 9.03
N ALA A 259 -0.10 5.45 7.74
CA ALA A 259 1.02 5.97 6.95
C ALA A 259 0.57 7.25 6.25
N LEU A 260 1.53 8.10 5.86
CA LEU A 260 1.27 9.41 5.27
C LEU A 260 1.85 9.48 3.86
N LEU A 261 1.06 9.94 2.89
CA LEU A 261 1.48 10.21 1.53
C LEU A 261 1.27 11.70 1.23
N VAL A 262 2.33 12.49 1.28
CA VAL A 262 2.27 13.92 0.99
C VAL A 262 2.47 14.16 -0.50
N ARG A 263 1.40 14.54 -1.15
CA ARG A 263 1.30 14.92 -2.56
C ARG A 263 1.76 16.36 -2.77
N ILE A 264 2.79 16.52 -3.59
CA ILE A 264 3.33 17.81 -4.01
C ILE A 264 3.17 17.89 -5.53
N ASP A 265 2.10 18.55 -5.97
CA ASP A 265 1.83 18.86 -7.39
C ASP A 265 2.44 20.22 -7.81
N ASP A 266 2.77 21.09 -6.85
CA ASP A 266 3.29 22.44 -7.04
C ASP A 266 4.38 22.73 -5.99
N PRO A 267 5.56 23.28 -6.35
CA PRO A 267 6.55 23.75 -5.36
C PRO A 267 5.99 24.79 -4.38
N GLY A 268 5.03 25.62 -4.80
CA GLY A 268 4.25 26.55 -3.97
C GLY A 268 3.21 25.88 -3.06
N ALA A 269 3.08 24.55 -3.09
CA ALA A 269 2.34 23.79 -2.10
C ALA A 269 3.20 23.38 -0.89
N ILE A 270 4.53 23.55 -0.91
CA ILE A 270 5.40 23.13 0.20
C ILE A 270 5.36 24.14 1.35
N THR A 271 4.65 23.83 2.44
CA THR A 271 4.64 24.69 3.65
C THR A 271 6.05 24.80 4.27
N PRO A 272 6.52 26.01 4.65
CA PRO A 272 7.77 26.18 5.36
C PRO A 272 7.85 25.33 6.63
N GLY A 273 8.93 24.55 6.78
CA GLY A 273 9.11 23.63 7.91
C GLY A 273 8.46 22.25 7.75
N LEU A 274 7.87 21.91 6.59
CA LEU A 274 7.27 20.59 6.33
C LEU A 274 8.20 19.41 6.68
N ALA A 275 9.50 19.49 6.41
CA ALA A 275 10.46 18.44 6.79
C ALA A 275 10.54 18.22 8.32
N ASN A 276 10.45 19.29 9.11
CA ASN A 276 10.43 19.23 10.57
C ASN A 276 9.10 18.70 11.09
N LEU A 277 7.98 19.12 10.47
CA LEU A 277 6.65 18.57 10.76
C LEU A 277 6.64 17.05 10.55
N LEU A 278 7.12 16.59 9.40
CA LEU A 278 7.19 15.17 9.05
C LEU A 278 8.07 14.37 10.01
N ASN A 279 9.24 14.89 10.39
CA ASN A 279 10.09 14.27 11.43
C ASN A 279 9.44 14.26 12.83
N GLY A 280 8.46 15.13 13.09
CA GLY A 280 7.67 15.16 14.31
C GLY A 280 6.43 14.25 14.31
N ILE A 281 6.03 13.68 13.15
CA ILE A 281 4.89 12.75 13.07
C ILE A 281 5.35 11.35 13.47
N ALA A 282 4.84 10.90 14.62
CA ALA A 282 5.05 9.61 15.25
C ALA A 282 3.69 9.00 15.67
N PRO A 283 3.65 7.70 16.04
CA PRO A 283 2.47 7.07 16.65
C PRO A 283 2.07 7.72 17.99
N PRO A 284 0.83 7.49 18.48
CA PRO A 284 0.43 7.78 19.86
C PRO A 284 1.30 7.07 20.91
#